data_AF-T1CTT0-F1
#
_entry.id   AF-T1CTT0-F1
#
_cell.length_a   1.000
_cell.length_b   1.000
_cell.length_c   1.000
_cell.angle_alpha   90.00
_cell.angle_beta   90.00
_cell.angle_gamma   90.00
#
_symmetry.space_group_name_H-M   'P 1'
#
loop_
_entity.id
_entity.type
_entity.pdbx_description
1 polymer ?
#
loop_
_entity_poly.entity_id
_entity_poly.type
_entity_poly.pdbx_seq_one_letter_code
_entity_poly.pdbx_strand_id
1 'polypeptide(L)'
;MKCGPDFIDPRFHEAVVPGPSHNLDMYFLSEDGLKKRYESSVSGKSGGVVEGVMGIFDGETKRTSTADIARTLGLPVILVINAKGLAETISALVKGVMAHDPALRILGVIGTFTGSKRHGDILKEALRKEGLPPLLGTV
;
A
#
# COMPACT_ATOMS: atom_id res chain seq x y z
N MET A 1 -8.88 6.27 -3.52
CA MET A 1 -9.39 6.23 -2.12
C MET A 1 -8.20 6.37 -1.20
N LYS A 2 -8.40 6.84 0.04
CA LYS A 2 -7.31 7.14 0.98
C LYS A 2 -7.56 6.52 2.36
N CYS A 3 -6.55 5.88 2.94
CA CYS A 3 -6.50 5.48 4.34
C CYS A 3 -6.09 6.64 5.26
N GLY A 4 -6.57 6.64 6.49
CA GLY A 4 -6.19 7.58 7.55
C GLY A 4 -7.07 8.84 7.61
N PRO A 5 -6.97 9.64 8.69
CA PRO A 5 -7.95 10.68 9.04
C PRO A 5 -7.85 11.93 8.17
N ASP A 6 -6.81 12.01 7.33
CA ASP A 6 -6.56 13.16 6.48
C ASP A 6 -7.62 13.30 5.39
N PHE A 7 -8.33 14.43 5.45
CA PHE A 7 -9.37 14.83 4.50
C PHE A 7 -8.84 15.77 3.40
N ILE A 8 -7.57 16.20 3.50
CA ILE A 8 -6.89 17.01 2.49
C ILE A 8 -6.46 16.13 1.31
N ASP A 9 -5.89 14.96 1.59
CA ASP A 9 -5.33 14.03 0.60
C ASP A 9 -6.31 13.59 -0.50
N PRO A 10 -7.59 13.29 -0.20
CA PRO A 10 -8.57 12.98 -1.24
C PRO A 10 -8.72 14.06 -2.32
N ARG A 11 -8.45 15.33 -2.01
CA ARG A 11 -8.49 16.41 -3.01
C ARG A 11 -7.30 16.38 -3.96
N PHE A 12 -6.13 15.90 -3.52
CA PHE A 12 -4.99 15.72 -4.41
C PHE A 12 -5.21 14.57 -5.39
N HIS A 13 -5.97 13.55 -5.01
CA HIS A 13 -6.34 12.47 -5.92
C HIS A 13 -7.15 12.95 -7.12
N GLU A 14 -8.02 13.94 -6.96
CA GLU A 14 -8.85 14.47 -8.05
C GLU A 14 -8.01 15.09 -9.18
N ALA A 15 -6.75 15.46 -8.91
CA ALA A 15 -5.83 15.92 -9.94
C ALA A 15 -5.27 14.79 -10.83
N VAL A 16 -5.38 13.53 -10.39
CA VAL A 16 -4.73 12.37 -11.02
C VAL A 16 -5.73 11.30 -11.45
N VAL A 17 -6.86 11.15 -10.75
CA VAL A 17 -7.90 10.16 -11.07
C VAL A 17 -9.24 10.82 -11.45
N PRO A 18 -9.97 10.26 -12.43
CA PRO A 18 -11.30 10.73 -12.76
C PRO A 18 -12.30 10.32 -11.67
N GLY A 19 -12.78 11.31 -10.92
CA GLY A 19 -13.85 11.15 -9.94
C GLY A 19 -13.40 11.30 -8.48
N PRO A 20 -14.36 11.28 -7.54
CA PRO A 20 -14.08 11.60 -6.14
C PRO A 20 -13.23 10.51 -5.50
N SER A 21 -12.24 10.93 -4.71
CA SER A 21 -11.58 10.05 -3.76
C SER A 21 -12.32 10.08 -2.42
N HIS A 22 -12.53 8.90 -1.84
CA HIS A 22 -13.17 8.76 -0.53
C HIS A 22 -12.14 8.36 0.53
N ASN A 23 -12.32 8.90 1.74
CA ASN A 23 -11.60 8.51 2.94
C ASN A 23 -12.19 7.20 3.48
N LEU A 24 -11.32 6.26 3.86
CA LEU A 24 -11.61 4.91 4.35
C LEU A 24 -11.18 4.70 5.81
N ASP A 25 -11.06 5.76 6.60
CA ASP A 25 -10.57 5.68 7.97
C ASP A 25 -11.58 5.02 8.92
N MET A 26 -11.10 3.98 9.60
CA MET A 26 -11.84 3.27 10.65
C MET A 26 -11.90 4.04 11.98
N TYR A 27 -11.21 5.18 12.09
CA TYR A 27 -11.45 6.14 13.17
C TYR A 27 -12.89 6.66 13.15
N PHE A 28 -13.44 6.90 11.96
CA PHE A 28 -14.82 7.39 11.77
C PHE A 28 -15.81 6.30 11.36
N LEU A 29 -15.33 5.21 10.76
CA LEU A 29 -16.16 4.14 10.20
C LEU A 29 -16.04 2.86 11.04
N SER A 30 -17.17 2.20 11.30
CA SER A 30 -17.15 0.79 11.70
C SER A 30 -16.64 -0.08 10.55
N GLU A 31 -16.22 -1.31 10.83
CA GLU A 31 -15.79 -2.26 9.78
C GLU A 31 -16.85 -2.46 8.69
N ASP A 32 -18.14 -2.55 9.07
CA ASP A 32 -19.24 -2.63 8.11
C ASP A 32 -19.43 -1.32 7.33
N GLY A 33 -19.22 -0.18 7.98
CA GLY A 33 -19.24 1.13 7.33
C GLY A 33 -18.12 1.27 6.30
N LEU A 34 -16.93 0.79 6.62
CA LEU A 34 -15.77 0.72 5.73
C LEU A 34 -16.07 -0.15 4.51
N LYS A 35 -16.59 -1.36 4.70
CA LYS A 35 -16.96 -2.27 3.61
C LYS A 35 -17.99 -1.64 2.67
N LYS A 36 -19.09 -1.12 3.21
CA LYS A 36 -20.13 -0.42 2.42
C LYS A 36 -19.56 0.78 1.66
N ARG A 37 -18.69 1.57 2.30
CA ARG A 37 -18.04 2.72 1.66
C ARG A 37 -17.15 2.27 0.51
N TYR A 38 -16.32 1.25 0.72
CA TYR A 38 -15.46 0.69 -0.31
C TYR A 38 -16.28 0.18 -1.50
N GLU A 39 -17.29 -0.66 -1.25
CA GLU A 39 -18.18 -1.22 -2.28
C GLU A 39 -18.85 -0.11 -3.11
N SER A 40 -19.41 0.90 -2.46
CA SER A 40 -20.00 2.05 -3.16
C SER A 40 -18.98 2.83 -4.00
N SER A 41 -17.72 2.90 -3.55
CA SER A 41 -16.66 3.67 -4.21
C SER A 41 -16.15 2.99 -5.47
N VAL A 42 -16.20 1.66 -5.53
CA VAL A 42 -15.77 0.85 -6.68
C VAL A 42 -16.93 0.40 -7.57
N SER A 43 -18.18 0.57 -7.13
CA SER A 43 -19.37 0.22 -7.92
C SER A 43 -19.37 0.90 -9.28
N GLY A 44 -19.60 0.13 -10.35
CA GLY A 44 -19.58 0.60 -11.73
C GLY A 44 -18.19 0.93 -12.29
N LYS A 45 -17.10 0.63 -11.56
CA LYS A 45 -15.71 0.81 -12.00
C LYS A 45 -15.02 -0.55 -12.16
N SER A 46 -13.97 -0.60 -12.99
CA SER A 46 -13.16 -1.82 -13.17
C SER A 46 -12.27 -2.14 -11.96
N GLY A 47 -12.09 -1.19 -11.05
CA GLY A 47 -11.26 -1.34 -9.85
C GLY A 47 -11.00 0.01 -9.17
N GLY A 48 -10.15 -0.02 -8.13
CA GLY A 48 -9.75 1.18 -7.42
C GLY A 48 -8.43 0.99 -6.67
N VAL A 49 -7.72 2.10 -6.47
CA VAL A 49 -6.52 2.15 -5.64
C VAL A 49 -6.87 2.79 -4.30
N VAL A 50 -6.40 2.16 -3.23
CA VAL A 50 -6.42 2.72 -1.88
C VAL A 50 -5.01 3.12 -1.53
N GLU A 51 -4.77 4.41 -1.38
CA GLU A 51 -3.51 4.92 -0.85
C GLU A 51 -3.45 4.65 0.66
N GLY A 52 -2.33 4.13 1.15
CA GLY A 52 -2.09 3.92 2.57
C GLY A 52 -1.89 5.23 3.35
N VAL A 53 -1.50 5.08 4.61
CA VAL A 53 -1.10 6.17 5.50
C VAL A 53 0.20 5.78 6.20
N MET A 54 1.12 6.73 6.34
CA MET A 54 2.42 6.56 7.03
C MET A 54 3.12 5.22 6.66
N GLY A 55 3.58 4.44 7.64
CA GLY A 55 4.00 3.06 7.45
C GLY A 55 2.82 2.08 7.48
N ILE A 56 3.03 0.89 6.91
CA ILE A 56 1.95 -0.10 6.71
C ILE A 56 1.26 -0.53 8.03
N PHE A 57 2.00 -0.58 9.13
CA PHE A 57 1.49 -0.93 10.47
C PHE A 57 1.22 0.29 11.35
N ASP A 58 1.47 1.50 10.86
CA ASP A 58 1.34 2.72 11.64
C ASP A 58 -0.12 3.18 11.61
N GLY A 59 -0.77 3.12 12.77
CA GLY A 59 -2.11 3.64 12.99
C GLY A 59 -2.18 4.34 14.35
N GLU A 60 -2.84 5.49 14.41
CA GLU A 60 -2.94 6.30 15.63
C GLU A 60 -3.75 5.59 16.74
N THR A 61 -4.65 4.68 16.38
CA THR A 61 -5.43 3.86 17.30
C THR A 61 -5.40 2.38 16.89
N LYS A 62 -5.89 1.49 17.77
CA LYS A 62 -6.01 0.07 17.44
C LYS A 62 -6.96 -0.07 16.24
N ARG A 63 -6.45 -0.60 15.13
CA ARG A 63 -7.18 -0.86 13.87
C ARG A 63 -7.31 0.31 12.88
N THR A 64 -6.41 1.31 12.88
CA THR A 64 -6.43 2.38 11.86
C THR A 64 -5.25 2.36 10.89
N SER A 65 -4.40 1.33 10.94
CA SER A 65 -3.25 1.22 10.03
C SER A 65 -3.69 0.81 8.61
N THR A 66 -2.78 1.00 7.65
CA THR A 66 -2.97 0.50 6.28
C THR A 66 -3.20 -1.02 6.26
N ALA A 67 -2.47 -1.76 7.10
CA ALA A 67 -2.62 -3.21 7.27
C ALA A 67 -4.03 -3.58 7.75
N ASP A 68 -4.58 -2.84 8.71
CA ASP A 68 -5.92 -3.11 9.23
C ASP A 68 -6.99 -2.91 8.16
N ILE A 69 -6.92 -1.82 7.40
CA ILE A 69 -7.86 -1.55 6.30
C ILE A 69 -7.75 -2.62 5.21
N ALA A 70 -6.52 -3.00 4.84
CA ALA A 70 -6.28 -4.05 3.86
C ALA A 70 -6.88 -5.39 4.32
N ARG A 71 -6.73 -5.77 5.59
CA ARG A 71 -7.33 -7.00 6.14
C ARG A 71 -8.86 -6.94 6.17
N THR A 72 -9.44 -5.85 6.66
CA THR A 72 -10.90 -5.69 6.77
C THR A 72 -11.58 -5.76 5.41
N LEU A 73 -10.94 -5.25 4.36
CA LEU A 73 -11.44 -5.25 2.98
C LEU A 73 -10.94 -6.44 2.14
N GLY A 74 -10.05 -7.29 2.67
CA GLY A 74 -9.43 -8.40 1.92
C GLY A 74 -8.54 -7.96 0.75
N LEU A 75 -8.04 -6.72 0.79
CA LEU A 75 -7.30 -6.13 -0.32
C LEU A 75 -5.85 -6.62 -0.36
N PRO A 76 -5.31 -6.84 -1.57
CA PRO A 76 -3.87 -7.01 -1.71
C PRO A 76 -3.14 -5.69 -1.47
N VAL A 77 -1.87 -5.80 -1.05
CA VAL A 77 -1.01 -4.64 -0.80
C VAL A 77 0.18 -4.63 -1.77
N ILE A 78 0.51 -3.44 -2.27
CA ILE A 78 1.77 -3.17 -2.95
C ILE A 78 2.61 -2.31 -2.00
N LEU A 79 3.82 -2.76 -1.68
CA LEU A 79 4.73 -2.00 -0.82
C LEU A 79 5.47 -0.95 -1.65
N VAL A 80 5.41 0.31 -1.22
CA VAL A 80 6.22 1.39 -1.82
C VAL A 80 7.37 1.68 -0.87
N ILE A 81 8.59 1.37 -1.29
CA ILE A 81 9.80 1.45 -0.46
C ILE A 81 10.73 2.51 -1.05
N ASN A 82 11.19 3.44 -0.21
CA ASN A 82 12.29 4.33 -0.56
C ASN A 82 13.56 3.49 -0.74
N ALA A 83 13.97 3.31 -1.99
CA ALA A 83 15.09 2.48 -2.37
C ALA A 83 16.41 3.27 -2.46
N LYS A 84 16.46 4.54 -2.03
CA LYS A 84 17.68 5.35 -2.12
C LYS A 84 18.84 4.67 -1.39
N GLY A 85 19.84 4.23 -2.17
CA GLY A 85 21.03 3.55 -1.65
C GLY A 85 20.79 2.12 -1.17
N LEU A 86 19.63 1.53 -1.46
CA LEU A 86 19.34 0.14 -1.10
C LEU A 86 19.89 -0.86 -2.14
N ALA A 87 20.16 -2.07 -1.67
CA ALA A 87 20.41 -3.24 -2.50
C ALA A 87 19.70 -4.43 -1.84
N GLU A 88 20.44 -5.39 -1.30
CA GLU A 88 19.89 -6.58 -0.62
C GLU A 88 18.99 -6.24 0.60
N THR A 89 19.18 -5.09 1.24
CA THR A 89 18.36 -4.64 2.38
C THR A 89 16.86 -4.55 2.06
N ILE A 90 16.47 -4.33 0.81
CA ILE A 90 15.04 -4.30 0.42
C ILE A 90 14.35 -5.62 0.76
N SER A 91 15.03 -6.75 0.59
CA SER A 91 14.48 -8.07 0.87
C SER A 91 14.26 -8.30 2.35
N ALA A 92 15.16 -7.82 3.21
CA ALA A 92 15.00 -7.85 4.66
C ALA A 92 13.77 -7.03 5.11
N LEU A 93 13.54 -5.86 4.52
CA LEU A 93 12.35 -5.05 4.81
C LEU A 93 11.06 -5.77 4.42
N VAL A 94 11.01 -6.32 3.21
CA VAL A 94 9.83 -7.05 2.70
C VAL A 94 9.55 -8.30 3.53
N LYS A 95 10.59 -9.08 3.85
CA LYS A 95 10.49 -10.22 4.78
C LYS A 95 9.97 -9.80 6.14
N GLY A 96 10.50 -8.71 6.71
CA GLY A 96 10.06 -8.19 8.00
C GLY A 96 8.57 -7.86 8.00
N VAL A 97 8.08 -7.19 6.95
CA VAL A 97 6.64 -6.88 6.81
C VAL A 97 5.81 -8.16 6.70
N MET A 98 6.20 -9.11 5.85
CA MET A 98 5.46 -10.37 5.68
C MET A 98 5.47 -11.25 6.94
N ALA A 99 6.57 -11.24 7.70
CA ALA A 99 6.69 -11.99 8.94
C ALA A 99 5.92 -11.32 10.08
N HIS A 100 5.83 -9.99 10.09
CA HIS A 100 5.11 -9.23 11.11
C HIS A 100 3.60 -9.47 11.04
N ASP A 101 3.03 -9.53 9.83
CA ASP A 101 1.63 -9.91 9.61
C ASP A 101 1.50 -10.91 8.46
N PRO A 102 1.51 -12.22 8.75
CA PRO A 102 1.38 -13.27 7.75
C PRO A 102 0.02 -13.30 7.04
N ALA A 103 -1.00 -12.61 7.56
CA ALA A 103 -2.31 -12.53 6.92
C ALA A 103 -2.35 -11.48 5.80
N LEU A 104 -1.37 -10.56 5.73
CA LEU A 104 -1.29 -9.58 4.66
C LEU A 104 -0.82 -10.21 3.34
N ARG A 105 -1.60 -9.96 2.29
CA ARG A 105 -1.29 -10.45 0.95
C ARG A 105 -0.51 -9.39 0.16
N ILE A 106 0.80 -9.46 0.25
CA ILE A 106 1.70 -8.57 -0.50
C ILE A 106 1.83 -9.06 -1.94
N LEU A 107 1.34 -8.29 -2.91
CA LEU A 107 1.42 -8.63 -4.34
C LEU A 107 2.74 -8.25 -4.99
N GLY A 108 3.44 -7.26 -4.45
CA GLY A 108 4.69 -6.80 -5.01
C GLY A 108 5.20 -5.53 -4.37
N VAL A 109 6.30 -5.04 -4.92
CA VAL A 109 7.06 -3.92 -4.38
C VAL A 109 7.32 -2.90 -5.48
N ILE A 110 7.22 -1.62 -5.15
CA ILE A 110 7.69 -0.49 -5.95
C ILE A 110 8.84 0.17 -5.21
N GLY A 111 10.00 0.28 -5.88
CA GLY A 111 11.15 0.99 -5.34
C GLY A 111 11.17 2.44 -5.82
N THR A 112 11.03 3.42 -4.93
CA THR A 112 11.16 4.85 -5.27
C THR A 112 12.58 5.35 -5.04
N PHE A 113 12.95 6.47 -5.65
CA PHE A 113 14.29 7.07 -5.56
C PHE A 113 15.40 6.16 -6.08
N THR A 114 15.10 5.43 -7.15
CA THR A 114 16.08 4.57 -7.80
C THR A 114 17.00 5.38 -8.74
N GLY A 115 18.32 5.26 -8.56
CA GLY A 115 19.27 6.07 -9.35
C GLY A 115 19.53 5.63 -10.79
N SER A 116 19.12 4.42 -11.19
CA SER A 116 19.31 3.91 -12.57
C SER A 116 18.54 2.61 -12.82
N LYS A 117 18.43 2.20 -14.08
CA LYS A 117 17.93 0.86 -14.45
C LYS A 117 18.71 -0.26 -13.74
N ARG A 118 20.04 -0.16 -13.69
CA ARG A 118 20.91 -1.15 -13.03
C ARG A 118 20.57 -1.29 -11.55
N HIS A 119 20.25 -0.19 -10.88
CA HIS A 119 19.82 -0.21 -9.48
C HIS A 119 18.49 -0.96 -9.34
N GLY A 120 17.51 -0.72 -10.22
CA GLY A 120 16.29 -1.51 -10.28
C GLY A 120 16.52 -3.01 -10.50
N ASP A 121 17.45 -3.37 -11.39
CA ASP A 121 17.81 -4.77 -11.65
C ASP A 121 18.41 -5.45 -10.38
N ILE A 122 19.21 -4.72 -9.59
CA ILE A 122 19.75 -5.20 -8.30
C ILE A 122 18.62 -5.46 -7.29
N LEU A 123 17.67 -4.53 -7.15
CA LEU A 123 16.54 -4.70 -6.22
C LEU A 123 15.64 -5.87 -6.63
N LYS A 124 15.37 -6.00 -7.94
CA LYS A 124 14.59 -7.11 -8.48
C LYS A 124 15.26 -8.45 -8.18
N GLU A 125 16.57 -8.52 -8.33
CA GLU A 125 17.34 -9.73 -8.07
C GLU A 125 17.35 -10.09 -6.58
N ALA A 126 17.50 -9.11 -5.70
CA ALA A 126 17.45 -9.32 -4.25
C ALA A 126 16.12 -9.95 -3.81
N LEU A 127 14.99 -9.48 -4.34
CA LEU A 127 13.67 -10.04 -4.04
C LEU A 127 13.51 -11.45 -4.64
N ARG A 128 13.96 -11.64 -5.88
CA ARG A 128 13.85 -12.92 -6.60
C ARG A 128 14.60 -14.06 -5.90
N LYS A 129 15.85 -13.83 -5.47
CA LYS A 129 16.69 -14.84 -4.82
C LYS A 129 16.04 -15.42 -3.57
N GLU A 130 15.25 -14.61 -2.88
CA GLU A 130 14.61 -14.99 -1.62
C GLU A 130 13.17 -15.47 -1.80
N GLY A 131 12.67 -15.56 -3.04
CA GLY A 131 11.30 -15.97 -3.33
C GLY A 131 10.25 -14.98 -2.83
N LEU A 132 10.59 -13.70 -2.74
CA LEU A 132 9.72 -12.64 -2.24
C LEU A 132 8.82 -12.07 -3.33
N PRO A 133 7.76 -11.31 -2.97
CA PRO A 133 6.92 -10.61 -3.93
C PRO A 133 7.77 -9.78 -4.92
N PRO A 134 7.40 -9.79 -6.22
CA PRO A 134 8.23 -9.22 -7.27
C PRO A 134 8.34 -7.70 -7.17
N LEU A 135 9.44 -7.15 -7.70
CA LEU A 135 9.53 -5.74 -8.03
C LEU A 135 8.63 -5.44 -9.23
N LEU A 136 7.58 -4.64 -9.01
CA LEU A 136 6.60 -4.25 -10.02
C LEU A 136 7.04 -3.04 -10.82
N GLY A 137 7.87 -2.18 -10.23
CA GLY A 137 8.37 -0.98 -10.88
C GLY A 137 9.37 -0.22 -10.03
N THR A 138 10.01 0.75 -10.68
CA THR A 138 10.95 1.67 -10.05
C THR A 138 10.65 3.10 -10.48
N VAL A 139 10.76 4.03 -9.54
CA VAL A 139 10.58 5.47 -9.76
C VAL A 139 11.82 6.21 -9.30
#